data_AF-A0A820LXX5-F1
#
_entry.id   AF-A0A820LXX5-F1
#
_cell.length_a   1.000
_cell.length_b   1.000
_cell.length_c   1.000
_cell.angle_alpha   90.00
_cell.angle_beta   90.00
_cell.angle_gamma   90.00
#
_symmetry.space_group_name_H-M   'P 1'
#
loop_
_entity.id
_entity.type
_entity.pdbx_description
1 polymer ?
#
loop_
_entity_poly.entity_id
_entity_poly.type
_entity_poly.pdbx_seq_one_letter_code
_entity_poly.pdbx_strand_id
1 'polypeptide(L)'
;MSNVTDLPKIPLTSPLYKSYSNQLRSYLSQSYMTLIPLIDQIRALRELKMIQSIRKKLKKLKLILRETDKSGVLHIGSAADYERKAID
;
A
#
# COMPACT_ATOMS: atom_id res chain seq x y z
N MET A 1 -37.24 13.56 -18.19
CA MET A 1 -36.02 12.71 -18.12
C MET A 1 -35.35 12.83 -19.47
N SER A 2 -34.24 13.56 -19.57
CA SER A 2 -33.49 13.70 -20.83
C SER A 2 -32.68 12.43 -21.07
N ASN A 3 -32.91 11.78 -22.22
CA ASN A 3 -32.18 10.59 -22.63
C ASN A 3 -30.70 10.94 -22.86
N VAL A 4 -29.80 10.19 -22.23
CA VAL A 4 -28.33 10.39 -22.30
C VAL A 4 -27.78 10.23 -23.73
N THR A 5 -28.59 9.78 -24.67
CA THR A 5 -28.24 9.52 -26.07
C THR A 5 -28.19 10.75 -26.98
N ASP A 6 -28.72 11.91 -26.56
CA ASP A 6 -28.76 13.14 -27.38
C ASP A 6 -27.56 14.08 -27.15
N LEU A 7 -26.43 13.54 -26.70
CA LEU A 7 -25.21 14.32 -26.59
C LEU A 7 -24.60 14.55 -28.00
N PRO A 8 -24.15 15.79 -28.31
CA PRO A 8 -23.49 16.05 -29.57
C PRO A 8 -22.25 15.16 -29.71
N LYS A 9 -22.25 14.27 -30.71
CA LYS A 9 -21.12 13.39 -31.01
C LYS A 9 -19.97 14.26 -31.51
N ILE A 10 -19.00 14.52 -30.64
CA ILE A 10 -17.75 15.21 -31.01
C ILE A 10 -16.98 14.27 -31.96
N PRO A 11 -16.66 14.71 -33.18
CA PRO A 11 -15.88 13.90 -34.10
C PRO A 11 -14.50 13.58 -33.49
N LEU A 12 -14.08 12.32 -33.58
CA LEU A 12 -12.77 11.87 -33.07
C LEU A 12 -11.58 12.59 -33.75
N THR A 13 -11.82 13.14 -34.93
CA THR A 13 -10.87 13.94 -35.70
C THR A 13 -10.79 15.39 -35.24
N SER A 14 -11.70 15.83 -34.35
CA SER A 14 -11.70 17.19 -33.82
C SER A 14 -10.39 17.48 -33.08
N PRO A 15 -9.72 18.61 -33.36
CA PRO A 15 -8.52 19.03 -32.63
C PRO A 15 -8.74 19.10 -31.11
N LEU A 16 -9.96 19.49 -30.70
CA LEU A 16 -10.36 19.57 -29.29
C LEU A 16 -10.40 18.17 -28.65
N TYR A 17 -11.01 17.19 -29.32
CA TYR A 17 -11.01 15.80 -28.86
C TYR A 17 -9.59 15.25 -28.73
N LYS A 18 -8.75 15.47 -29.75
CA LYS A 18 -7.35 15.02 -29.75
C LYS A 18 -6.55 15.64 -28.60
N SER A 19 -6.68 16.95 -28.39
CA SER A 19 -6.03 17.66 -27.29
C SER A 19 -6.44 17.08 -25.93
N TYR A 20 -7.74 16.94 -25.70
CA TYR A 20 -8.27 16.37 -24.47
C TYR A 20 -7.82 14.93 -24.24
N SER A 21 -7.88 14.08 -25.27
CA SER A 21 -7.42 12.69 -25.18
C SER A 21 -5.94 12.58 -24.82
N ASN A 22 -5.11 13.50 -25.33
CA ASN A 22 -3.68 13.53 -25.01
C ASN A 22 -3.46 13.99 -23.57
N GLN A 23 -4.19 15.00 -23.09
CA GLN A 23 -4.11 15.44 -21.69
C GLN A 23 -4.52 14.33 -20.73
N LEU A 24 -5.63 13.65 -21.02
CA LEU A 24 -6.10 12.52 -20.21
C LEU A 24 -5.07 11.39 -20.20
N ARG A 25 -4.49 11.06 -21.35
CA ARG A 25 -3.42 10.06 -21.44
C ARG A 25 -2.19 10.45 -20.61
N SER A 26 -1.75 11.70 -20.69
CA SER A 26 -0.62 12.19 -19.89
C SER A 26 -0.90 12.13 -18.40
N TYR A 27 -2.09 12.55 -17.97
CA TYR A 27 -2.52 12.47 -16.57
C TYR A 27 -2.52 11.03 -16.07
N LEU A 28 -3.18 10.12 -16.79
CA LEU A 28 -3.24 8.71 -16.39
C LEU A 28 -1.85 8.06 -16.40
N SER A 29 -0.99 8.40 -17.36
CA SER A 29 0.39 7.92 -17.37
C SER A 29 1.15 8.42 -16.14
N GLN A 30 0.98 9.67 -15.75
CA GLN A 30 1.65 10.21 -14.57
C GLN A 30 1.06 9.64 -13.27
N SER A 31 -0.24 9.38 -13.20
CA SER A 31 -0.86 8.83 -11.99
C SER A 31 -0.58 7.34 -11.79
N TYR A 32 -0.56 6.55 -12.87
CA TYR A 32 -0.53 5.09 -12.78
C TYR A 32 0.76 4.44 -13.29
N MET A 33 1.54 5.15 -14.11
CA MET A 33 2.78 4.63 -14.69
C MET A 33 4.03 5.32 -14.14
N THR A 34 3.87 6.31 -13.24
CA THR A 34 5.02 6.86 -12.52
C THR A 34 5.56 5.79 -11.59
N LEU A 35 6.76 5.31 -11.91
CA LEU A 35 7.46 4.33 -11.10
C LEU A 35 7.71 4.90 -9.71
N ILE A 36 7.57 4.03 -8.70
CA ILE A 36 8.00 4.34 -7.33
C ILE A 36 9.46 4.81 -7.40
N PRO A 37 9.84 5.93 -6.77
CA PRO A 37 11.22 6.40 -6.78
C PRO A 37 12.19 5.30 -6.36
N LEU A 38 13.32 5.16 -7.05
CA LEU A 38 14.31 4.11 -6.79
C LEU A 38 14.75 4.09 -5.31
N ILE A 39 14.85 5.27 -4.69
CA ILE A 39 15.22 5.40 -3.28
C ILE A 39 14.20 4.74 -2.34
N ASP A 40 12.91 4.86 -2.64
CA ASP A 40 11.84 4.27 -1.84
C ASP A 40 11.80 2.76 -2.06
N GLN A 41 12.05 2.28 -3.28
CA GLN A 41 12.22 0.85 -3.56
C GLN A 41 13.37 0.26 -2.74
N ILE A 42 14.52 0.92 -2.72
CA ILE A 42 15.69 0.47 -1.94
C ILE A 42 15.38 0.46 -0.44
N ARG A 43 14.70 1.50 0.08
CA ARG A 43 14.28 1.56 1.49
C ARG A 43 13.33 0.42 1.84
N ALA A 44 12.29 0.21 1.04
CA ALA A 44 11.33 -0.86 1.25
C ALA A 44 12.00 -2.24 1.27
N LEU A 45 12.97 -2.50 0.37
CA LEU A 45 13.72 -3.75 0.35
C LEU A 45 14.60 -3.93 1.60
N ARG A 46 15.22 -2.86 2.11
CA ARG A 46 16.02 -2.90 3.34
C ARG A 46 15.15 -3.19 4.55
N GLU A 47 14.01 -2.50 4.66
CA GLU A 47 13.04 -2.70 5.74
C GLU A 47 12.48 -4.13 5.72
N LEU A 48 12.13 -4.64 4.53
CA LEU A 48 11.68 -6.02 4.37
C LEU A 48 12.71 -7.03 4.89
N LYS A 49 13.99 -6.87 4.51
CA LYS A 49 15.08 -7.74 5.00
C LYS A 49 15.25 -7.64 6.51
N MET A 50 15.11 -6.44 7.06
CA MET A 50 15.18 -6.22 8.51
C MET A 50 14.05 -6.94 9.24
N ILE A 51 12.80 -6.77 8.78
CA ILE A 51 11.62 -7.43 9.33
C ILE A 51 11.75 -8.95 9.26
N GLN A 52 12.25 -9.49 8.14
CA GLN A 52 12.50 -10.92 7.98
C GLN A 52 13.53 -11.43 9.00
N SER A 53 14.61 -10.69 9.22
CA SER A 53 15.63 -11.01 10.23
C SER A 53 15.06 -10.99 11.65
N ILE A 54 14.27 -9.96 11.99
CA ILE A 54 13.59 -9.84 13.27
C ILE A 54 12.64 -11.02 13.48
N ARG A 55 11.78 -11.33 12.51
CA ARG A 55 10.85 -12.48 12.55
C ARG A 55 11.58 -13.80 12.77
N LYS A 56 12.71 -14.01 12.09
CA LYS A 56 13.53 -15.23 12.25
C LYS A 56 14.09 -15.34 13.68
N LYS A 57 14.57 -14.23 14.25
CA LYS A 57 15.08 -14.18 15.64
C LYS A 57 13.96 -14.43 16.66
N LEU A 58 12.82 -13.76 16.51
CA LEU A 58 11.66 -13.95 17.40
C LEU A 58 11.19 -15.41 17.40
N LYS A 59 11.06 -16.04 16.21
CA LYS A 59 10.70 -17.46 16.09
C LYS A 59 11.72 -18.38 16.77
N LYS A 60 13.02 -18.14 16.57
CA LYS A 60 14.10 -18.93 17.21
C LYS A 60 14.02 -18.86 18.74
N LEU A 61 13.72 -17.68 19.28
CA LEU A 61 13.66 -17.43 20.72
C LEU A 61 12.27 -17.71 21.33
N LYS A 62 11.28 -18.19 20.54
CA LYS A 62 9.89 -18.38 20.96
C LYS A 62 9.25 -17.11 21.56
N LEU A 63 9.63 -15.96 21.02
CA LEU A 63 9.11 -14.65 21.42
C LEU A 63 7.98 -14.20 20.48
N ILE A 64 7.01 -13.49 21.04
CA ILE A 64 5.89 -12.87 20.34
C ILE A 64 6.00 -11.36 20.50
N LEU A 65 5.92 -10.66 19.37
CA LEU A 65 5.74 -9.21 19.30
C LEU A 65 4.23 -8.94 19.13
N ARG A 66 3.61 -8.26 20.09
CA ARG A 66 2.18 -7.91 20.06
C ARG A 66 1.99 -6.45 20.45
N GLU A 67 1.02 -5.79 19.83
CA GLU A 67 0.57 -4.47 20.25
C GLU A 67 -0.25 -4.57 21.54
N THR A 68 0.01 -3.68 22.49
CA THR A 68 -0.70 -3.66 23.77
C THR A 68 -1.96 -2.81 23.68
N ASP A 69 -3.08 -3.39 24.09
CA ASP A 69 -4.42 -2.79 23.95
C ASP A 69 -4.56 -1.43 24.70
N LYS A 70 -3.71 -1.19 25.72
CA LYS A 70 -3.81 -0.01 26.60
C LYS A 70 -2.92 1.17 26.22
N SER A 71 -1.77 0.94 25.59
CA SER A 71 -0.80 2.00 25.29
C SER A 71 -0.42 2.09 23.82
N GLY A 72 -0.87 1.16 22.96
CA GLY A 72 -0.46 1.11 21.55
C GLY A 72 1.04 0.81 21.38
N VAL A 73 1.75 0.47 22.46
CA VAL A 73 3.17 0.14 22.42
C VAL A 73 3.33 -1.33 22.07
N LEU A 74 4.33 -1.63 21.25
CA LEU A 74 4.72 -3.00 20.95
C LEU A 74 5.43 -3.64 22.14
N HIS A 75 4.88 -4.73 22.64
CA HIS A 75 5.47 -5.54 23.70
C HIS A 75 6.07 -6.83 23.13
N ILE A 76 7.26 -7.19 23.62
CA ILE A 76 7.93 -8.46 23.30
C ILE A 76 7.88 -9.34 24.54
N GLY A 77 7.32 -10.53 24.41
CA GLY A 77 7.24 -11.51 25.50
C GLY A 77 7.36 -12.94 25.00
N SER A 78 7.54 -13.89 25.91
CA SER A 78 7.49 -15.32 25.55
C SER A 78 6.07 -15.72 25.18
N ALA A 79 5.93 -16.64 24.22
CA ALA A 79 4.63 -17.24 23.92
C ALA A 79 3.95 -17.82 25.17
N ALA A 80 4.72 -18.47 26.04
CA ALA A 80 4.22 -19.06 27.28
C ALA A 80 3.70 -18.03 28.30
N ASP A 81 4.21 -16.79 28.28
CA ASP A 81 3.72 -15.72 29.16
C ASP A 81 2.35 -15.24 28.74
N TYR A 82 2.07 -15.26 27.43
CA TYR A 82 0.77 -14.91 26.89
C TYR A 82 -0.25 -16.02 27.05
N GLU A 83 0.14 -17.28 26.87
CA GLU A 83 -0.74 -18.43 27.12
C GLU A 83 -1.21 -18.46 28.58
N ARG A 84 -0.32 -18.20 29.54
CA ARG A 84 -0.68 -18.09 30.96
C ARG A 84 -1.67 -16.95 31.24
N LYS A 85 -1.42 -15.76 30.69
CA LYS A 85 -2.30 -14.59 30.85
C LYS A 85 -3.65 -14.70 30.13
N ALA A 86 -3.85 -15.69 29.25
CA ALA A 86 -5.11 -15.89 28.54
C ALA A 86 -6.06 -16.86 29.27
N ILE A 87 -5.56 -17.59 30.26
CA ILE A 87 -6.33 -18.58 31.03
C ILE A 87 -6.83 -17.99 32.36
N ASP A 88 -6.13 -16.99 32.90
CA ASP A 88 -6.57 -16.16 34.04
C ASP A 88 -7.55 -15.06 33.62
#